data_AF-G2P7B6-F1
#
_entry.id   AF-G2P7B6-F1
#
_cell.length_a   1.000
_cell.length_b   1.000
_cell.length_c   1.000
_cell.angle_alpha   90.00
_cell.angle_beta   90.00
_cell.angle_gamma   90.00
#
_symmetry.space_group_name_H-M   'P 1'
#
loop_
_entity.id
_entity.type
_entity.pdbx_description
1 polymer ?
#
loop_
_entity_poly.entity_id
_entity_poly.type
_entity_poly.pdbx_seq_one_letter_code
_entity_poly.pdbx_strand_id
1 'polypeptide(L)'
;MRTIAITAAALMLAAAAVGCSSNTSDDKPAKAPTSQPAKPTPTLDPTEARAACVDAIAKAIQDDNDPEETGDRPAECKSIADSDWLDAYMDGLHQRNQKNLDSLGGS
;
A
#
# COMPACT_ATOMS: atom_id res chain seq x y z
N MET A 1 25.32 -15.87 19.97
CA MET A 1 25.14 -17.08 19.14
C MET A 1 23.75 -17.64 19.37
N ARG A 2 22.90 -17.61 18.33
CA ARG A 2 21.84 -18.59 18.08
C ARG A 2 21.23 -18.25 16.72
N THR A 3 21.80 -18.90 15.72
CA THR A 3 21.30 -19.05 14.36
C THR A 3 19.95 -19.75 14.39
N ILE A 4 18.96 -19.23 13.68
CA ILE A 4 17.80 -20.00 13.25
C ILE A 4 17.67 -19.79 11.75
N ALA A 5 18.08 -20.81 11.01
CA ALA A 5 17.84 -20.97 9.58
C ALA A 5 16.58 -21.83 9.43
N ILE A 6 15.57 -21.36 8.70
CA ILE A 6 14.44 -22.20 8.27
C ILE A 6 14.08 -21.86 6.83
N THR A 7 14.67 -22.68 5.95
CA THR A 7 14.13 -23.33 4.74
C THR A 7 13.23 -22.55 3.76
N ALA A 8 13.74 -22.48 2.53
CA ALA A 8 13.03 -22.20 1.29
C ALA A 8 11.83 -23.15 1.06
N ALA A 9 10.73 -22.58 0.55
CA ALA A 9 9.73 -23.31 -0.21
C ALA A 9 9.39 -22.49 -1.45
N ALA A 10 10.06 -22.82 -2.56
CA ALA A 10 9.69 -22.38 -3.88
C ALA A 10 8.38 -23.07 -4.28
N LEU A 11 7.30 -22.30 -4.41
CA LEU A 11 6.08 -22.75 -5.07
C LEU A 11 5.94 -21.98 -6.38
N MET A 12 6.53 -22.56 -7.42
CA MET A 12 6.20 -22.30 -8.80
C MET A 12 4.74 -22.73 -9.04
N LEU A 13 3.83 -21.77 -9.25
CA LEU A 13 2.64 -22.02 -10.04
C LEU A 13 2.61 -21.03 -11.21
N ALA A 14 2.95 -21.60 -12.36
CA ALA A 14 2.86 -20.99 -13.67
C ALA A 14 1.40 -20.79 -14.10
N ALA A 15 1.18 -19.64 -14.73
CA ALA A 15 0.39 -19.43 -15.94
C ALA A 15 -0.98 -20.13 -16.08
N ALA A 16 -2.03 -19.32 -16.17
CA ALA A 16 -2.90 -19.22 -17.35
C ALA A 16 -3.93 -18.10 -17.05
N ALA A 17 -3.94 -17.01 -17.85
CA ALA A 17 -4.90 -16.82 -18.94
C ALA A 17 -6.35 -16.75 -18.41
N VAL A 18 -7.11 -15.68 -18.57
CA VAL A 18 -7.36 -14.88 -19.77
C VAL A 18 -8.08 -13.61 -19.33
N GLY A 19 -7.78 -12.50 -20.01
CA GLY A 19 -8.71 -11.37 -20.01
C GLY A 19 -10.02 -11.79 -20.69
N CYS A 20 -11.14 -11.28 -20.19
CA CYS A 20 -12.24 -10.93 -21.08
C CYS A 20 -13.03 -9.77 -20.47
N SER A 21 -12.89 -8.64 -21.15
CA SER A 21 -13.71 -7.44 -21.10
C SER A 21 -15.18 -7.77 -21.40
N SER A 22 -16.12 -7.05 -20.81
CA SER A 22 -17.44 -6.83 -21.41
C SER A 22 -18.10 -5.54 -20.87
N ASN A 23 -18.77 -4.86 -21.81
CA ASN A 23 -19.67 -3.71 -21.71
C ASN A 23 -19.03 -2.32 -21.55
N THR A 24 -19.30 -1.30 -22.38
CA THR A 24 -20.28 -1.10 -23.48
C THR A 24 -19.84 0.14 -24.29
N SER A 25 -20.20 0.13 -25.57
CA SER A 25 -20.02 1.14 -26.63
C SER A 25 -20.32 2.60 -26.26
N ASP A 26 -19.59 3.53 -26.88
CA ASP A 26 -20.18 4.74 -27.47
C ASP A 26 -19.25 5.34 -28.57
N ASP A 27 -19.88 5.75 -29.67
CA ASP A 27 -19.28 6.18 -30.94
C ASP A 27 -18.75 7.64 -30.90
N LYS A 28 -17.47 7.85 -31.24
CA LYS A 28 -16.96 8.99 -32.06
C LYS A 28 -15.43 8.92 -32.31
N PRO A 29 -14.91 9.28 -33.50
CA PRO A 29 -13.47 9.24 -33.75
C PRO A 29 -12.81 10.52 -33.26
N ALA A 30 -12.32 10.52 -32.02
CA ALA A 30 -11.36 11.51 -31.55
C ALA A 30 -9.93 10.99 -31.76
N LYS A 31 -9.09 11.81 -32.40
CA LYS A 31 -7.65 11.57 -32.66
C LYS A 31 -6.98 10.83 -31.51
N ALA A 32 -6.35 9.70 -31.82
CA ALA A 32 -5.58 8.91 -30.87
C ALA A 32 -4.53 9.81 -30.17
N PRO A 33 -4.59 9.99 -28.84
CA PRO A 33 -3.47 10.53 -28.11
C PRO A 33 -2.34 9.52 -28.24
N THR A 34 -1.17 10.00 -28.65
CA THR A 34 0.05 9.22 -28.71
C THR A 34 0.35 8.74 -27.29
N SER A 35 0.08 7.48 -27.00
CA SER A 35 0.36 6.87 -25.69
C SER A 35 1.86 6.91 -25.47
N GLN A 36 2.34 7.91 -24.74
CA GLN A 36 3.66 7.84 -24.14
C GLN A 36 3.66 6.62 -23.21
N PRO A 37 4.65 5.72 -23.30
CA PRO A 37 4.74 4.60 -22.38
C PRO A 37 4.81 5.17 -20.96
N ALA A 38 3.87 4.76 -20.11
CA ALA A 38 3.86 5.11 -18.70
C ALA A 38 5.24 4.73 -18.13
N LYS A 39 5.95 5.73 -17.61
CA LYS A 39 7.21 5.52 -16.91
C LYS A 39 6.94 4.51 -15.79
N PRO A 40 7.69 3.41 -15.68
CA PRO A 40 7.44 2.43 -14.63
C PRO A 40 7.62 3.13 -13.29
N THR A 41 6.51 3.25 -12.55
CA THR A 41 6.57 3.61 -11.14
C THR A 41 7.41 2.53 -10.46
N PRO A 42 8.50 2.87 -9.75
CA PRO A 42 9.25 1.86 -9.04
C PRO A 42 8.31 1.15 -8.07
N THR A 43 8.08 -0.14 -8.31
CA THR A 43 7.40 -1.01 -7.37
C THR A 43 8.29 -1.08 -6.14
N LEU A 44 7.91 -0.39 -5.07
CA LEU A 44 8.56 -0.52 -3.77
C LEU A 44 8.55 -2.01 -3.37
N ASP A 45 9.60 -2.45 -2.66
CA ASP A 45 9.53 -3.75 -2.00
C ASP A 45 8.28 -3.79 -1.10
N PRO A 46 7.55 -4.91 -0.99
CA PRO A 46 6.34 -4.98 -0.17
C PRO A 46 6.55 -4.49 1.27
N THR A 47 7.75 -4.69 1.82
CA THR A 47 8.12 -4.20 3.16
C THR A 47 8.24 -2.68 3.18
N GLU A 48 8.86 -2.08 2.16
CA GLU A 48 8.98 -0.64 2.00
C GLU A 48 7.61 0.02 1.76
N ALA A 49 6.75 -0.62 0.95
CA ALA A 49 5.38 -0.18 0.72
C ALA A 49 4.56 -0.22 2.02
N ARG A 50 4.69 -1.28 2.82
CA ARG A 50 4.02 -1.38 4.13
C ARG A 50 4.52 -0.32 5.09
N ALA A 51 5.84 -0.13 5.19
CA ALA A 51 6.41 0.91 6.05
C ALA A 51 5.91 2.32 5.64
N ALA A 52 5.92 2.63 4.34
CA ALA A 52 5.40 3.89 3.83
C ALA A 52 3.91 4.08 4.13
N CYS A 53 3.10 3.02 4.02
CA CYS A 53 1.69 3.05 4.39
C CYS A 53 1.50 3.34 5.89
N VAL A 54 2.25 2.64 6.77
CA VAL A 54 2.22 2.87 8.22
C VAL A 54 2.57 4.32 8.56
N ASP A 55 3.64 4.86 7.98
CA ASP A 55 4.05 6.25 8.17
C ASP A 55 2.98 7.24 7.69
N ALA A 56 2.35 6.96 6.54
CA ALA A 56 1.30 7.79 5.98
C ALA A 56 0.04 7.79 6.86
N ILE A 57 -0.35 6.64 7.42
CA ILE A 57 -1.46 6.53 8.37
C ILE A 57 -1.15 7.31 9.65
N ALA A 58 0.04 7.10 10.24
CA ALA A 58 0.44 7.82 11.45
C ALA A 58 0.40 9.34 11.25
N LYS A 59 0.83 9.80 10.06
CA LYS A 59 0.77 11.22 9.69
C LYS A 59 -0.67 11.70 9.48
N ALA A 60 -1.50 10.95 8.76
CA ALA A 60 -2.88 11.32 8.49
C ALA A 60 -3.68 11.49 9.80
N ILE A 61 -3.51 10.56 10.75
CA ILE A 61 -4.13 10.63 12.08
C ILE A 61 -3.58 11.83 12.88
N GLN A 62 -2.30 12.14 12.75
CA GLN A 62 -1.69 13.31 13.40
C GLN A 62 -2.24 14.65 12.86
N ASP A 63 -2.69 14.65 11.60
CA ASP A 63 -3.23 15.81 10.89
C ASP A 63 -4.78 15.88 10.97
N ASP A 64 -5.42 15.14 11.90
CA ASP A 64 -6.87 15.04 12.07
C ASP A 64 -7.61 14.58 10.79
N ASN A 65 -6.96 13.75 9.97
CA ASN A 65 -7.49 13.20 8.73
C ASN A 65 -7.47 11.66 8.76
N ASP A 66 -8.09 11.08 9.80
CA ASP A 66 -8.09 9.64 10.02
C ASP A 66 -8.73 8.88 8.84
N PRO A 67 -8.02 7.90 8.22
CA PRO A 67 -8.57 7.09 7.13
C PRO A 67 -9.84 6.31 7.49
N GLU A 68 -10.05 5.91 8.75
CA GLU A 68 -11.29 5.24 9.20
C GLU A 68 -12.47 6.23 9.31
N GLU A 69 -12.20 7.50 9.65
CA GLU A 69 -13.24 8.53 9.72
C GLU A 69 -13.62 9.08 8.34
N THR A 70 -12.62 9.24 7.47
CA THR A 70 -12.78 9.81 6.13
C THR A 70 -13.17 8.77 5.08
N GLY A 71 -12.83 7.50 5.30
CA GLY A 71 -12.96 6.42 4.32
C GLY A 71 -11.91 6.46 3.21
N ASP A 72 -10.98 7.42 3.24
CA ASP A 72 -9.96 7.61 2.22
C ASP A 72 -8.61 7.02 2.65
N ARG A 73 -8.19 5.95 1.97
CA ARG A 73 -6.87 5.34 2.21
C ARG A 73 -5.75 6.23 1.65
N PRO A 74 -4.65 6.44 2.41
CA PRO A 74 -3.46 7.14 1.91
C PRO A 74 -2.94 6.52 0.61
N ALA A 75 -2.32 7.33 -0.24
CA ALA A 75 -1.85 6.88 -1.56
C ALA A 75 -0.82 5.76 -1.45
N GLU A 76 0.05 5.84 -0.44
CA GLU A 76 1.08 4.86 -0.06
C GLU A 76 0.48 3.51 0.33
N CYS A 77 -0.77 3.50 0.81
CA CYS A 77 -1.49 2.30 1.20
C CYS A 77 -2.23 1.62 0.04
N LYS A 78 -2.27 2.21 -1.15
CA LYS A 78 -2.95 1.61 -2.32
C LYS A 78 -2.18 0.41 -2.89
N SER A 79 -0.90 0.27 -2.55
CA SER A 79 -0.04 -0.81 -3.01
C SER A 79 0.06 -2.00 -2.05
N ILE A 80 -0.49 -1.89 -0.83
CA ILE A 80 -0.54 -3.02 0.11
C ILE A 80 -1.82 -3.84 -0.11
N ALA A 81 -1.78 -5.12 0.25
CA ALA A 81 -2.96 -5.96 0.18
C ALA A 81 -4.04 -5.48 1.16
N ASP A 82 -5.32 -5.69 0.82
CA ASP A 82 -6.42 -5.36 1.72
C ASP A 82 -6.39 -6.18 3.01
N SER A 83 -5.84 -7.41 2.97
CA SER A 83 -5.58 -8.21 4.16
C SER A 83 -4.61 -7.54 5.14
N ASP A 84 -3.70 -6.72 4.62
CA ASP A 84 -2.64 -6.08 5.40
C ASP A 84 -3.06 -4.69 5.87
N TRP A 85 -4.22 -4.20 5.43
CA TRP A 85 -4.73 -2.87 5.74
C TRP A 85 -4.91 -2.66 7.23
N LEU A 86 -5.63 -3.56 7.90
CA LEU A 86 -5.94 -3.43 9.32
C LEU A 86 -4.66 -3.44 10.15
N ASP A 87 -3.71 -4.31 9.81
CA ASP A 87 -2.42 -4.37 10.51
C ASP A 87 -1.60 -3.10 10.29
N ALA A 88 -1.52 -2.58 9.07
CA ALA A 88 -0.84 -1.32 8.78
C ALA A 88 -1.50 -0.13 9.48
N TYR A 89 -2.83 -0.14 9.59
CA TYR A 89 -3.59 0.87 10.32
C TYR A 89 -3.30 0.86 11.82
N MET A 90 -3.34 -0.33 12.44
CA MET A 90 -3.00 -0.49 13.86
C MET A 90 -1.55 -0.10 14.16
N ASP A 91 -0.61 -0.45 13.27
CA ASP A 91 0.79 -0.02 13.38
C ASP A 91 0.93 1.50 13.28
N GLY A 92 0.19 2.16 12.37
CA GLY A 92 0.19 3.62 12.25
C GLY A 92 -0.35 4.32 13.49
N LEU A 93 -1.42 3.80 14.09
CA LEU A 93 -1.96 4.25 15.37
C LEU A 93 -0.93 4.12 16.50
N HIS A 94 -0.29 2.95 16.62
CA HIS A 94 0.75 2.72 17.62
C HIS A 94 1.93 3.67 17.43
N GLN A 95 2.37 3.88 16.19
CA GLN A 95 3.46 4.78 15.87
C GLN A 95 3.13 6.23 16.26
N ARG A 96 1.91 6.71 15.97
CA ARG A 96 1.45 8.04 16.41
C ARG A 96 1.44 8.16 17.93
N ASN A 97 0.94 7.14 18.63
CA ASN A 97 0.91 7.13 20.09
C ASN A 97 2.31 7.14 20.69
N GLN A 98 3.24 6.36 20.14
CA GLN A 98 4.63 6.34 20.58
C GLN A 98 5.29 7.72 20.39
N LYS A 99 5.11 8.35 19.21
CA LYS A 99 5.63 9.71 18.96
C LYS A 99 5.12 10.72 19.99
N ASN A 100 3.85 10.62 20.38
CA ASN A 100 3.28 11.46 21.43
C ASN A 100 3.91 11.19 22.80
N LEU A 101 4.11 9.91 23.17
CA LEU A 101 4.78 9.54 24.42
C LEU A 101 6.22 10.04 24.48
N ASP A 102 6.97 9.89 23.38
CA ASP A 102 8.35 10.35 23.27
C ASP A 102 8.44 11.88 23.46
N SER A 103 7.46 12.62 22.91
CA SER A 103 7.38 14.08 23.06
C SER A 103 7.12 14.53 24.51
N LEU A 104 6.55 13.66 25.34
CA LEU A 104 6.26 13.91 26.76
C LEU A 104 7.42 13.50 27.70
N GLY A 105 8.54 13.01 27.15
CA GLY A 105 9.71 12.60 27.93
C GLY A 105 9.67 11.14 28.39
N GLY A 106 8.94 10.27 27.69
CA GLY A 106 9.04 8.82 27.89
C GLY A 106 10.41 8.31 27.42
N SER A 107 11.30 8.01 28.36
CA SER A 107 12.57 7.30 28.15
C SER A 107 12.79 6.29 29.25
#